data_AF-A0AB37Z543-F1
#
_entry.id   AF-A0AB37Z543-F1
#
_cell.length_a   1.000
_cell.length_b   1.000
_cell.length_c   1.000
_cell.angle_alpha   90.00
_cell.angle_beta   90.00
_cell.angle_gamma   90.00
#
_symmetry.space_group_name_H-M   'P 1'
#
loop_
_entity.id
_entity.type
_entity.pdbx_description
1 polymer ?
#
loop_
_entity_poly.entity_id
_entity_poly.type
_entity_poly.pdbx_seq_one_letter_code
_entity_poly.pdbx_strand_id
1 'polypeptide(L)'
;MKRTGRTLSLGCLLLLLPLLASASGNSLLIPALGSCSLNTAPEELPAAVEACEQAALNGDLQAEFELGEFYYDGKRVERDLSQALKWFEQASLQGHAQSQYRLGMMFFRGEGVQANAVQAYIVLKMAAVNGSDEAMDSADLIAAQMPRDELEIASQVLGQIFRNYLLELQNADTLTSPFAPLP
;
A
#
# COMPACT_ATOMS: atom_id res chain seq x y z
N MET A 1 7.52 -5.32 74.51
CA MET A 1 6.36 -4.40 74.56
C MET A 1 6.81 -3.11 73.88
N LYS A 2 6.39 -2.68 72.69
CA LYS A 2 5.08 -2.64 72.03
C LYS A 2 5.19 -3.04 70.53
N ARG A 3 4.06 -3.51 70.00
CA ARG A 3 3.78 -3.96 68.63
C ARG A 3 3.67 -2.79 67.62
N THR A 4 3.52 -3.22 66.34
CA THR A 4 2.84 -2.63 65.17
C THR A 4 3.73 -1.88 64.17
N GLY A 5 3.76 -2.21 62.87
CA GLY A 5 3.04 -3.26 62.13
C GLY A 5 3.50 -3.38 60.67
N ARG A 6 3.37 -4.61 60.17
CA ARG A 6 3.09 -5.12 58.81
C ARG A 6 3.02 -4.08 57.68
N THR A 7 3.66 -4.37 56.54
CA THR A 7 3.04 -5.11 55.41
C THR A 7 4.06 -5.44 54.32
N LEU A 8 4.10 -6.72 53.92
CA LEU A 8 4.60 -7.19 52.63
C LEU A 8 3.67 -6.71 51.50
N SER A 9 4.24 -6.15 50.43
CA SER A 9 3.84 -6.41 49.03
C SER A 9 4.58 -5.47 48.08
N LEU A 10 5.28 -6.03 47.10
CA LEU A 10 5.58 -5.44 45.78
C LEU A 10 6.41 -6.52 45.06
N GLY A 11 5.83 -7.49 44.36
CA GLY A 11 4.65 -7.40 43.50
C GLY A 11 5.11 -7.02 42.10
N CYS A 12 5.36 -8.05 41.28
CA CYS A 12 5.33 -8.03 39.81
C CYS A 12 5.97 -6.82 39.12
N LEU A 13 7.26 -6.91 38.81
CA LEU A 13 7.91 -6.04 37.83
C LEU A 13 7.62 -6.59 36.42
N LEU A 14 6.38 -6.41 35.97
CA LEU A 14 5.96 -6.65 34.59
C LEU A 14 4.99 -5.55 34.19
N LEU A 15 5.18 -5.08 32.95
CA LEU A 15 4.35 -4.14 32.19
C LEU A 15 4.69 -2.66 32.42
N LEU A 16 5.42 -2.09 31.47
CA LEU A 16 5.06 -0.87 30.74
C LEU A 16 6.10 -0.63 29.63
N LEU A 17 6.19 -1.57 28.68
CA LEU A 17 6.54 -1.22 27.30
C LEU A 17 5.19 -0.97 26.61
N PRO A 18 4.91 0.24 26.11
CA PRO A 18 3.71 0.43 25.32
C PRO A 18 3.93 -0.32 24.00
N LEU A 19 3.25 -1.45 23.86
CA LEU A 19 2.97 -2.05 22.56
C LEU A 19 2.22 -0.99 21.74
N LEU A 20 2.88 -0.43 20.74
CA LEU A 20 2.21 0.26 19.64
C LEU A 20 1.48 -0.80 18.82
N ALA A 21 0.30 -1.18 19.28
CA ALA A 21 -0.67 -1.89 18.47
C ALA A 21 -1.29 -0.87 17.51
N SER A 22 -1.02 -1.03 16.21
CA SER A 22 -1.74 -0.33 15.15
C SER A 22 -3.17 -0.87 15.11
N ALA A 23 -4.08 -0.16 15.78
CA ALA A 23 -5.51 -0.39 15.67
C ALA A 23 -6.04 0.43 14.49
N SER A 24 -6.47 -0.25 13.44
CA SER A 24 -7.27 0.35 12.38
C SER A 24 -8.63 0.80 12.94
N GLY A 25 -9.03 2.02 12.59
CA GLY A 25 -10.42 2.46 12.50
C GLY A 25 -11.20 2.60 13.81
N ASN A 26 -11.24 3.82 14.35
CA ASN A 26 -12.41 4.29 15.11
C ASN A 26 -12.62 5.79 14.84
N SER A 27 -13.60 6.11 13.98
CA SER A 27 -13.85 7.44 13.41
C SER A 27 -14.60 8.42 14.32
N LEU A 28 -14.43 8.39 15.64
CA LEU A 28 -15.27 9.23 16.52
C LEU A 28 -14.58 10.09 17.58
N LEU A 29 -13.27 10.02 17.84
CA LEU A 29 -12.64 10.91 18.82
C LEU A 29 -11.20 11.23 18.43
N ILE A 30 -10.95 12.52 18.14
CA ILE A 30 -9.67 13.15 17.77
C ILE A 30 -9.22 12.75 16.35
N PRO A 31 -9.06 13.70 15.40
CA PRO A 31 -8.44 13.38 14.12
C PRO A 31 -7.03 12.85 14.42
N ALA A 32 -6.78 11.59 14.07
CA ALA A 32 -5.42 11.09 14.04
C ALA A 32 -4.62 12.06 13.17
N LEU A 33 -3.49 12.56 13.67
CA LEU A 33 -2.52 13.35 12.89
C LEU A 33 -1.82 12.49 11.81
N GLY A 34 -2.57 11.64 11.13
CA GLY A 34 -2.06 10.58 10.25
C GLY A 34 -3.06 10.04 9.24
N SER A 35 -4.20 10.70 9.00
CA SER A 35 -4.92 10.49 7.75
C SER A 35 -4.53 11.63 6.83
N CYS A 36 -3.87 11.31 5.72
CA CYS A 36 -3.82 12.26 4.62
C CYS A 36 -5.25 12.76 4.36
N SER A 37 -5.44 14.08 4.41
CA SER A 37 -6.75 14.71 4.20
C SER A 37 -6.49 15.92 3.37
N LEU A 38 -6.46 15.69 2.07
CA LEU A 38 -6.23 16.80 1.15
C LEU A 38 -7.49 17.64 1.03
N ASN A 39 -8.69 17.15 1.42
CA ASN A 39 -9.99 17.85 1.37
C ASN A 39 -10.15 19.01 2.38
N THR A 40 -9.26 19.99 2.34
CA THR A 40 -9.22 21.16 3.24
C THR A 40 -9.51 22.47 2.51
N ALA A 41 -9.66 23.55 3.29
CA ALA A 41 -9.78 24.90 2.75
C ALA A 41 -8.52 25.29 1.95
N PRO A 42 -8.63 26.13 0.90
CA PRO A 42 -7.48 26.50 0.06
C PRO A 42 -6.27 27.04 0.81
N GLU A 43 -6.50 27.79 1.89
CA GLU A 43 -5.48 28.35 2.78
C GLU A 43 -4.71 27.29 3.59
N GLU A 44 -5.32 26.15 3.87
CA GLU A 44 -4.74 25.03 4.63
C GLU A 44 -4.09 23.98 3.70
N LEU A 45 -4.37 24.05 2.40
CA LEU A 45 -3.93 23.05 1.43
C LEU A 45 -2.40 22.83 1.42
N PRO A 46 -1.53 23.87 1.46
CA PRO A 46 -0.08 23.64 1.46
C PRO A 46 0.38 22.82 2.67
N ALA A 47 -0.14 23.13 3.86
CA ALA A 47 0.20 22.41 5.09
C ALA A 47 -0.37 20.97 5.07
N ALA A 48 -1.55 20.77 4.49
CA ALA A 48 -2.14 19.44 4.32
C ALA A 48 -1.32 18.56 3.36
N VAL A 49 -0.83 19.13 2.25
CA VAL A 49 0.07 18.44 1.30
C VAL A 49 1.36 18.06 1.99
N GLU A 50 1.99 18.98 2.72
CA GLU A 50 3.23 18.70 3.46
C GLU A 50 3.04 17.55 4.46
N ALA A 51 1.95 17.56 5.23
CA ALA A 51 1.64 16.49 6.17
C ALA A 51 1.42 15.12 5.48
N CYS A 52 0.72 15.11 4.35
CA CYS A 52 0.54 13.90 3.53
C CYS A 52 1.88 13.39 2.98
N GLU A 53 2.75 14.26 2.50
CA GLU A 53 4.07 13.89 2.01
C GLU A 53 4.93 13.28 3.12
N GLN A 54 4.87 13.83 4.34
CA GLN A 54 5.55 13.24 5.49
C GLN A 54 4.98 11.85 5.83
N ALA A 55 3.66 11.66 5.80
CA ALA A 55 3.05 10.35 6.04
C ALA A 55 3.49 9.33 4.97
N ALA A 56 3.45 9.73 3.69
CA ALA A 56 3.88 8.90 2.58
C ALA A 56 5.36 8.52 2.67
N LEU A 57 6.23 9.47 3.03
CA LEU A 57 7.66 9.20 3.26
C LEU A 57 7.92 8.25 4.45
N ASN A 58 6.97 8.14 5.38
CA ASN A 58 7.02 7.18 6.47
C ASN A 58 6.40 5.81 6.12
N GLY A 59 6.04 5.59 4.84
CA GLY A 59 5.49 4.33 4.33
C GLY A 59 3.98 4.18 4.48
N ASP A 60 3.25 5.27 4.72
CA ASP A 60 1.79 5.24 4.68
C ASP A 60 1.30 5.11 3.23
N LEU A 61 0.93 3.88 2.85
CA LEU A 61 0.43 3.54 1.52
C LEU A 61 -0.84 4.32 1.13
N GLN A 62 -1.67 4.66 2.12
CA GLN A 62 -2.89 5.43 1.88
C GLN A 62 -2.52 6.89 1.57
N ALA A 63 -1.54 7.47 2.27
CA ALA A 63 -1.03 8.80 1.96
C ALA A 63 -0.34 8.85 0.58
N GLU A 64 0.44 7.83 0.22
CA GLU A 64 1.02 7.69 -1.13
C GLU A 64 -0.08 7.64 -2.19
N PHE A 65 -1.11 6.82 -2.01
CA PHE A 65 -2.26 6.75 -2.92
C PHE A 65 -2.98 8.09 -3.05
N GLU A 66 -3.26 8.76 -1.94
CA GLU A 66 -3.98 10.04 -1.94
C GLU A 66 -3.20 11.18 -2.58
N LEU A 67 -1.87 11.21 -2.41
CA LEU A 67 -1.00 12.13 -3.15
C LEU A 67 -1.05 11.83 -4.65
N GLY A 68 -1.04 10.56 -5.04
CA GLY A 68 -1.22 10.13 -6.42
C GLY A 68 -2.52 10.68 -7.02
N GLU A 69 -3.66 10.45 -6.36
CA GLU A 69 -4.97 10.97 -6.79
C GLU A 69 -5.00 12.50 -6.82
N PHE A 70 -4.37 13.16 -5.84
CA PHE A 70 -4.33 14.62 -5.77
C PHE A 70 -3.66 15.27 -6.97
N TYR A 71 -2.48 14.76 -7.35
CA TYR A 71 -1.76 15.25 -8.53
C TYR A 71 -2.41 14.81 -9.84
N TYR A 72 -3.09 13.65 -9.86
CA TYR A 72 -3.82 13.14 -11.02
C TYR A 72 -5.09 13.97 -11.32
N ASP A 73 -5.86 14.32 -10.30
CA ASP A 73 -7.14 15.02 -10.46
C ASP A 73 -6.95 16.48 -10.90
N GLY A 74 -5.90 17.16 -10.41
CA GLY A 74 -5.60 18.54 -10.76
C GLY A 74 -6.72 19.54 -10.44
N LYS A 75 -7.63 19.21 -9.52
CA LYS A 75 -8.78 20.08 -9.17
C LYS A 75 -8.39 21.25 -8.28
N ARG A 76 -7.29 21.11 -7.54
CA ARG A 76 -6.86 22.07 -6.48
C ARG A 76 -5.44 22.57 -6.64
N VAL A 77 -4.66 21.85 -7.43
CA VAL A 77 -3.35 22.23 -7.96
C VAL A 77 -3.38 21.96 -9.46
N GLU A 78 -2.42 22.50 -10.20
CA GLU A 78 -2.24 22.10 -11.59
C GLU A 78 -2.01 20.58 -11.68
N ARG A 79 -2.66 19.93 -12.65
CA ARG A 79 -2.54 18.48 -12.84
C ARG A 79 -1.10 18.10 -13.19
N ASP A 80 -0.50 17.22 -12.39
CA ASP A 80 0.86 16.71 -12.60
C ASP A 80 0.85 15.17 -12.65
N LEU A 81 0.78 14.63 -13.87
CA LEU A 81 0.76 13.18 -14.07
C LEU A 81 2.10 12.51 -13.73
N SER A 82 3.20 13.27 -13.72
CA SER A 82 4.52 12.72 -13.37
C SER A 82 4.61 12.46 -11.87
N GLN A 83 4.13 13.40 -11.06
CA GLN A 83 3.99 13.20 -9.61
C GLN A 83 2.97 12.11 -9.29
N ALA A 84 1.83 12.07 -9.99
CA ALA A 84 0.84 11.02 -9.81
C ALA A 84 1.44 9.63 -10.03
N LEU A 85 2.15 9.43 -11.15
CA LEU A 85 2.84 8.18 -11.46
C LEU A 85 3.81 7.77 -10.37
N LYS A 86 4.65 8.71 -9.91
CA LYS A 86 5.64 8.45 -8.86
C LYS A 86 4.99 7.90 -7.59
N TRP A 87 3.93 8.55 -7.12
CA TRP A 87 3.25 8.15 -5.89
C TRP A 87 2.47 6.83 -6.05
N PHE A 88 1.78 6.64 -7.17
CA PHE A 88 1.13 5.37 -7.46
C PHE A 88 2.13 4.22 -7.60
N GLU A 89 3.28 4.44 -8.23
CA GLU A 89 4.34 3.44 -8.37
C GLU A 89 4.90 3.03 -6.99
N GLN A 90 5.18 3.99 -6.12
CA GLN A 90 5.70 3.72 -4.78
C GLN A 90 4.74 2.84 -3.95
N ALA A 91 3.45 3.16 -3.96
CA ALA A 91 2.42 2.37 -3.28
C ALA A 91 2.17 1.02 -3.97
N SER A 92 2.24 1.00 -5.30
CA SER A 92 2.05 -0.20 -6.12
C SER A 92 3.11 -1.26 -5.83
N LEU A 93 4.37 -0.86 -5.67
CA LEU A 93 5.48 -1.75 -5.33
C LEU A 93 5.30 -2.43 -3.96
N GLN A 94 4.52 -1.82 -3.07
CA GLN A 94 4.21 -2.33 -1.73
C GLN A 94 2.87 -3.09 -1.68
N GLY A 95 2.23 -3.33 -2.83
CA GLY A 95 1.00 -4.12 -2.91
C GLY A 95 -0.29 -3.33 -2.70
N HIS A 96 -0.27 -2.00 -2.71
CA HIS A 96 -1.49 -1.20 -2.55
C HIS A 96 -2.39 -1.34 -3.79
N ALA A 97 -3.50 -2.09 -3.65
CA ALA A 97 -4.33 -2.53 -4.77
C ALA A 97 -4.90 -1.37 -5.61
N GLN A 98 -5.38 -0.29 -4.97
CA GLN A 98 -5.95 0.85 -5.68
C GLN A 98 -4.89 1.66 -6.43
N SER A 99 -3.66 1.75 -5.89
CA SER A 99 -2.54 2.37 -6.59
C SER A 99 -2.09 1.54 -7.79
N GLN A 100 -2.06 0.21 -7.64
CA GLN A 100 -1.81 -0.70 -8.77
C GLN A 100 -2.87 -0.53 -9.85
N TYR A 101 -4.16 -0.46 -9.48
CA TYR A 101 -5.23 -0.21 -10.44
C TYR A 101 -5.04 1.10 -11.20
N ARG A 102 -4.80 2.21 -10.49
CA ARG A 102 -4.53 3.53 -11.11
C ARG A 102 -3.32 3.49 -12.03
N LEU A 103 -2.20 2.95 -11.57
CA LEU A 103 -0.98 2.82 -12.35
C LEU A 103 -1.20 1.98 -13.62
N GLY A 104 -1.90 0.85 -13.51
CA GLY A 104 -2.24 0.00 -14.64
C GLY A 104 -3.09 0.74 -15.69
N MET A 105 -4.08 1.53 -15.26
CA MET A 105 -4.87 2.35 -16.16
C MET A 105 -4.07 3.49 -16.80
N MET A 106 -3.14 4.09 -16.08
CA MET A 106 -2.23 5.12 -16.64
C MET A 106 -1.32 4.52 -17.72
N PHE A 107 -0.77 3.32 -17.50
CA PHE A 107 -0.02 2.59 -18.54
C PHE A 107 -0.89 2.23 -19.73
N PHE A 108 -2.15 1.81 -19.51
CA PHE A 108 -3.03 1.46 -20.63
C PHE A 108 -3.34 2.67 -21.51
N ARG A 109 -3.60 3.82 -20.89
CA ARG A 109 -4.00 5.06 -21.58
C ARG A 109 -2.82 5.92 -22.05
N GLY A 110 -1.62 5.67 -21.56
CA GLY A 110 -0.46 6.53 -21.79
C GLY A 110 -0.58 7.90 -21.09
N GLU A 111 -1.13 7.92 -19.88
CA GLU A 111 -1.32 9.15 -19.10
C GLU A 111 -0.04 9.46 -18.32
N GLY A 112 0.69 10.50 -18.74
CA GLY A 112 1.97 10.89 -18.10
C GLY A 112 3.15 9.96 -18.40
N VAL A 113 2.90 8.84 -19.07
CA VAL A 113 3.88 7.82 -19.48
C VAL A 113 3.53 7.29 -20.87
N GLN A 114 4.47 6.68 -21.57
CA GLN A 114 4.16 5.99 -22.82
C GLN A 114 3.19 4.82 -22.55
N ALA A 115 2.16 4.70 -23.39
CA ALA A 115 1.21 3.60 -23.29
C ALA A 115 1.91 2.24 -23.42
N ASN A 116 1.58 1.30 -22.54
CA ASN A 116 2.17 -0.04 -22.52
C ASN A 116 1.12 -1.07 -22.01
N ALA A 117 0.54 -1.81 -22.95
CA ALA A 117 -0.51 -2.78 -22.65
C ALA A 117 0.00 -3.97 -21.81
N VAL A 118 1.24 -4.41 -22.03
CA VAL A 118 1.87 -5.49 -21.25
C VAL A 118 2.02 -5.09 -19.78
N GLN A 119 2.59 -3.91 -19.51
CA GLN A 119 2.75 -3.40 -18.14
C GLN A 119 1.39 -3.16 -17.49
N ALA A 120 0.44 -2.56 -18.21
CA ALA A 120 -0.92 -2.34 -17.71
C ALA A 120 -1.58 -3.65 -17.27
N TYR A 121 -1.53 -4.68 -18.12
CA TYR A 121 -2.11 -5.98 -17.82
C TYR A 121 -1.45 -6.64 -16.61
N ILE A 122 -0.12 -6.65 -16.53
CA ILE A 122 0.61 -7.23 -15.39
C ILE A 122 0.19 -6.54 -14.09
N VAL A 123 0.22 -5.21 -14.05
CA VAL A 123 -0.11 -4.44 -12.84
C VAL A 123 -1.58 -4.60 -12.44
N LEU A 124 -2.51 -4.65 -13.40
CA LEU A 124 -3.93 -4.88 -13.11
C LEU A 124 -4.21 -6.30 -12.59
N LYS A 125 -3.51 -7.32 -13.10
CA LYS A 125 -3.61 -8.68 -12.54
C LYS A 125 -3.07 -8.73 -11.11
N MET A 126 -2.00 -7.99 -10.80
CA MET A 126 -1.52 -7.85 -9.41
C MET A 126 -2.52 -7.10 -8.53
N ALA A 127 -3.14 -6.02 -9.04
CA ALA A 127 -4.18 -5.28 -8.32
C ALA A 127 -5.37 -6.17 -7.95
N ALA A 128 -5.81 -7.04 -8.87
CA ALA A 128 -6.89 -8.00 -8.62
C ALA A 128 -6.52 -9.00 -7.51
N VAL A 129 -5.28 -9.51 -7.52
CA VAL A 129 -4.78 -10.39 -6.45
C VAL A 129 -4.76 -9.69 -5.09
N ASN A 130 -4.43 -8.40 -5.08
CA ASN A 130 -4.37 -7.58 -3.86
C ASN A 130 -5.72 -6.98 -3.45
N GLY A 131 -6.83 -7.31 -4.14
CA GLY A 131 -8.18 -6.96 -3.71
C GLY A 131 -8.82 -5.74 -4.40
N SER A 132 -8.35 -5.34 -5.59
CA SER A 132 -9.11 -4.43 -6.46
C SER A 132 -10.07 -5.24 -7.33
N ASP A 133 -11.36 -5.18 -7.01
CA ASP A 133 -12.41 -5.93 -7.70
C ASP A 133 -12.55 -5.52 -9.17
N GLU A 134 -12.34 -4.23 -9.48
CA GLU A 134 -12.45 -3.67 -10.83
C GLU A 134 -11.26 -4.00 -11.74
N ALA A 135 -10.14 -4.43 -11.15
CA ALA A 135 -8.90 -4.62 -11.89
C ALA A 135 -8.95 -5.84 -12.82
N MET A 136 -9.70 -6.89 -12.46
CA MET A 136 -9.82 -8.09 -13.30
C MET A 136 -10.54 -7.77 -14.61
N ASP A 137 -11.68 -7.08 -14.55
CA ASP A 137 -12.43 -6.67 -15.74
C ASP A 137 -11.58 -5.80 -16.66
N SER A 138 -10.81 -4.87 -16.07
CA SER A 138 -9.89 -4.02 -16.83
C SER A 138 -8.76 -4.82 -17.48
N ALA A 139 -8.18 -5.79 -16.78
CA ALA A 139 -7.15 -6.67 -17.33
C ALA A 139 -7.70 -7.51 -18.50
N ASP A 140 -8.91 -8.03 -18.40
CA ASP A 140 -9.55 -8.82 -19.45
C ASP A 140 -9.84 -7.98 -20.70
N LEU A 141 -10.30 -6.73 -20.52
CA LEU A 141 -10.48 -5.77 -21.62
C LEU A 141 -9.19 -5.47 -22.37
N ILE A 142 -8.07 -5.36 -21.64
CA ILE A 142 -6.75 -5.12 -22.22
C ILE A 142 -6.26 -6.36 -22.96
N ALA A 143 -6.37 -7.54 -22.34
CA ALA A 143 -5.96 -8.81 -22.93
C ALA A 143 -6.72 -9.11 -24.23
N ALA A 144 -8.00 -8.74 -24.31
CA ALA A 144 -8.80 -8.93 -25.53
C ALA A 144 -8.29 -8.11 -26.73
N GLN A 145 -7.56 -7.03 -26.50
CA GLN A 145 -7.00 -6.15 -27.52
C GLN A 145 -5.49 -6.35 -27.73
N MET A 146 -4.84 -7.12 -26.87
CA MET A 146 -3.39 -7.30 -26.87
C MET A 146 -2.96 -8.31 -27.95
N PRO A 147 -1.87 -8.04 -28.71
CA PRO A 147 -1.24 -9.03 -29.57
C PRO A 147 -0.90 -10.32 -28.80
N ARG A 148 -1.00 -11.48 -29.46
CA ARG A 148 -0.81 -12.78 -28.80
C ARG A 148 0.57 -12.95 -28.19
N ASP A 149 1.60 -12.46 -28.89
CA ASP A 149 2.99 -12.46 -28.45
C ASP A 149 3.21 -11.58 -27.22
N GLU A 150 2.62 -10.39 -27.19
CA GLU A 150 2.63 -9.52 -26.01
C GLU A 150 1.92 -10.15 -24.81
N LEU A 151 0.76 -10.79 -25.04
CA LEU A 151 0.01 -11.49 -23.99
C LEU A 151 0.79 -12.70 -23.44
N GLU A 152 1.52 -13.39 -24.31
CA GLU A 152 2.40 -14.48 -23.92
C GLU A 152 3.53 -13.97 -23.02
N ILE A 153 4.20 -12.88 -23.41
CA ILE A 153 5.23 -12.22 -22.58
C ILE A 153 4.66 -11.86 -21.20
N ALA A 154 3.49 -11.20 -21.16
CA ALA A 154 2.86 -10.80 -19.92
C ALA A 154 2.54 -12.00 -19.02
N SER A 155 2.02 -13.08 -19.59
CA SER A 155 1.70 -14.32 -18.89
C SER A 155 2.95 -15.03 -18.34
N GLN A 156 4.05 -15.03 -19.11
CA GLN A 156 5.32 -15.58 -18.66
C GLN A 156 5.88 -14.80 -17.47
N VAL A 157 5.83 -13.47 -17.51
CA VAL A 157 6.28 -12.60 -16.42
C VAL A 157 5.42 -12.81 -15.16
N LEU A 158 4.09 -12.81 -15.27
CA LEU A 158 3.20 -13.11 -14.15
C LEU A 158 3.48 -14.49 -13.55
N GLY A 159 3.73 -15.49 -14.39
CA GLY A 159 4.12 -16.83 -13.93
C GLY A 159 5.45 -16.84 -13.18
N GLN A 160 6.43 -16.03 -13.58
CA GLN A 160 7.70 -15.88 -12.84
C GLN A 160 7.49 -15.20 -11.49
N ILE A 161 6.72 -14.11 -11.45
CA ILE A 161 6.38 -13.41 -10.21
C ILE A 161 5.71 -14.36 -9.22
N PHE A 162 4.69 -15.09 -9.66
CA PHE A 162 3.99 -16.04 -8.81
C PHE A 162 4.90 -17.18 -8.32
N ARG A 163 5.77 -17.72 -9.18
CA ARG A 163 6.75 -18.73 -8.76
C ARG A 163 7.72 -18.21 -7.70
N ASN A 164 8.23 -16.99 -7.86
CA ASN A 164 9.14 -16.39 -6.89
C ASN A 164 8.44 -16.17 -5.55
N TYR A 165 7.21 -15.65 -5.57
CA TYR A 165 6.38 -15.49 -4.38
C TYR A 165 6.16 -16.82 -3.63
N LEU A 166 5.85 -17.90 -4.33
CA LEU A 166 5.69 -19.23 -3.71
C LEU A 166 7.00 -19.74 -3.07
N LEU A 167 8.15 -19.48 -3.68
CA LEU A 167 9.45 -19.86 -3.12
C LEU A 167 9.76 -19.05 -1.85
N GLU A 168 9.46 -17.76 -1.84
CA GLU A 168 9.61 -16.90 -0.65
C GLU A 168 8.75 -17.39 0.51
N LEU A 169 7.50 -17.77 0.26
CA LEU A 169 6.61 -18.34 1.27
C LEU A 169 7.17 -19.66 1.85
N GLN A 170 7.65 -20.57 1.00
CA GLN A 170 8.24 -21.83 1.46
C GLN A 170 9.50 -21.60 2.32
N ASN A 171 10.32 -20.61 1.95
CA ASN A 171 11.51 -20.26 2.72
C ASN A 171 11.14 -19.60 4.06
N ALA A 172 10.10 -18.77 4.10
CA ALA A 172 9.57 -18.22 5.34
C ALA A 172 9.08 -19.35 6.26
N ASP A 173 8.28 -20.29 5.75
CA ASP A 173 7.74 -21.40 6.53
C ASP A 173 8.84 -22.33 7.09
N THR A 174 9.93 -22.54 6.35
CA THR A 174 11.06 -23.36 6.84
C THR A 174 11.88 -22.66 7.93
N LEU A 175 11.91 -21.32 7.95
CA LEU A 175 12.61 -20.54 8.97
C LEU A 175 11.75 -20.22 10.21
N THR A 176 10.41 -20.19 10.07
CA THR A 176 9.49 -19.86 11.17
C THR A 176 8.64 -21.04 11.65
N SER A 177 8.77 -22.24 11.06
CA SER A 177 8.04 -23.42 11.54
C SER A 177 8.54 -23.84 12.92
N PRO A 178 7.68 -23.86 13.96
CA PRO A 178 8.02 -24.42 15.27
C PRO A 178 8.27 -25.95 15.22
N PHE A 179 8.12 -26.57 14.05
CA PHE A 179 8.36 -27.98 13.78
C PHE A 179 9.54 -28.22 12.82
N ALA A 180 10.32 -27.19 12.47
CA ALA A 180 11.56 -27.41 11.74
C ALA A 180 12.46 -28.34 12.57
N PRO A 181 13.02 -29.42 11.98
CA PRO A 181 13.93 -30.30 12.72
C PRO A 181 15.12 -29.49 13.22
N LEU A 182 15.34 -29.49 14.54
CA LEU A 182 16.49 -28.84 15.15
C LEU A 182 17.79 -29.47 14.62
N PRO A 183 18.87 -28.68 14.44
CA PRO A 183 20.17 -29.18 14.00
C PRO A 183 20.81 -30.14 14.99
#